data_AF-A0AAD5FBH9-F1
#
_entry.id   AF-A0AAD5FBH9-F1
#
_cell.length_a   1.000
_cell.length_b   1.000
_cell.length_c   1.000
_cell.angle_alpha   90.00
_cell.angle_beta   90.00
_cell.angle_gamma   90.00
#
_symmetry.space_group_name_H-M   'P 1'
#
loop_
_entity.id
_entity.type
_entity.pdbx_description
1 polymer ?
#
loop_
_entity_poly.entity_id
_entity_poly.type
_entity_poly.pdbx_seq_one_letter_code
_entity_poly.pdbx_strand_id
1 'polypeptide(L)'
;VPFQINCKNRSCVSDLQLDFSFQNKTLLVVDQASFIIHVTLQNKGDDSFNTSVVLLYPPGLSLSVFKTIKVQHSFTHTLLISLFIRLSAVSDSGSDCDSESD
;
A
#
# COMPACT_ATOMS: atom_id res chain seq x y z
N VAL A 1 5.54 -9.31 26.74
CA VAL A 1 5.97 -7.90 26.81
C VAL A 1 4.71 -7.07 27.08
N PRO A 2 4.62 -6.28 28.16
CA PRO A 2 3.44 -5.44 28.38
C PRO A 2 3.49 -4.24 27.42
N PHE A 3 2.49 -4.12 26.56
CA PHE A 3 2.32 -3.00 25.63
C PHE A 3 1.57 -1.87 26.34
N GLN A 4 2.00 -0.63 26.15
CA GLN A 4 1.27 0.54 26.64
C GLN A 4 -0.02 0.69 25.84
N ILE A 5 -1.17 0.73 26.51
CA ILE A 5 -2.49 0.96 25.91
C ILE A 5 -2.93 2.36 26.32
N ASN A 6 -2.87 3.33 25.42
CA ASN A 6 -3.33 4.69 25.66
C ASN A 6 -4.74 4.86 25.10
N CYS A 7 -5.73 4.42 25.88
CA CYS A 7 -7.15 4.58 25.54
C CYS A 7 -7.82 5.39 26.64
N LYS A 8 -8.63 6.38 26.25
CA LYS A 8 -9.25 7.30 27.22
C LYS A 8 -10.17 6.57 28.21
N ASN A 9 -10.77 5.45 27.78
CA ASN A 9 -11.70 4.61 28.54
C ASN A 9 -11.28 3.11 28.49
N ARG A 10 -12.19 2.20 28.88
CA ARG A 10 -11.98 0.75 28.84
C ARG A 10 -11.85 0.15 27.43
N SER A 11 -12.20 0.90 26.39
CA SER A 11 -12.15 0.48 25.00
C SER A 11 -11.44 1.54 24.16
N CYS A 12 -10.62 1.10 23.21
CA CYS A 12 -9.92 1.96 22.25
C CYS A 12 -10.79 2.12 21.00
N VAL A 13 -11.05 3.36 20.60
CA VAL A 13 -11.74 3.64 19.33
C VAL A 13 -10.76 4.36 18.41
N SER A 14 -10.25 3.65 17.40
CA SER A 14 -9.35 4.24 16.40
C SER A 14 -10.14 4.93 15.28
N ASP A 15 -9.51 5.94 14.68
CA ASP A 15 -9.99 6.63 13.47
C ASP A 15 -8.86 6.60 12.45
N LEU A 16 -8.77 5.48 11.73
CA LEU A 16 -7.75 5.23 10.72
C LEU A 16 -8.14 5.89 9.40
N GLN A 17 -7.27 6.76 8.90
CA GLN A 17 -7.42 7.45 7.63
C GLN A 17 -6.25 7.10 6.72
N LEU A 18 -6.57 6.57 5.55
CA LEU A 18 -5.59 6.15 4.56
C LEU A 18 -5.69 7.04 3.32
N ASP A 19 -4.55 7.51 2.85
CA ASP A 19 -4.41 8.28 1.62
C ASP A 19 -3.20 7.78 0.83
N PHE A 20 -3.17 8.04 -0.47
CA PHE A 20 -2.05 7.66 -1.32
C PHE A 20 -1.78 8.67 -2.44
N SER A 21 -0.52 8.73 -2.86
CA SER A 21 -0.11 9.50 -4.02
C SER A 21 0.98 8.77 -4.79
N PHE A 22 1.01 8.98 -6.10
CA PHE A 22 2.10 8.50 -6.94
C PHE A 22 3.19 9.57 -6.98
N GLN A 23 4.46 9.15 -6.90
CA GLN A 23 5.59 10.06 -7.08
C GLN A 23 5.55 10.73 -8.47
N ASN A 24 5.16 9.96 -9.50
CA ASN A 24 4.96 10.42 -10.86
C ASN A 24 3.51 10.14 -11.28
N LYS A 25 2.86 11.11 -11.95
CA LYS A 25 1.47 10.97 -12.43
C LYS A 25 1.31 9.98 -13.58
N THR A 26 2.39 9.70 -14.29
CA THR A 26 2.38 8.87 -15.51
C THR A 26 3.36 7.73 -15.35
N LEU A 27 2.91 6.53 -15.71
CA LEU A 27 3.75 5.35 -15.81
C LEU A 27 4.11 5.12 -17.27
N LEU A 28 5.39 5.30 -17.61
CA LEU A 28 5.91 4.94 -18.93
C LEU A 28 6.25 3.46 -18.91
N VAL A 29 5.52 2.67 -19.69
CA VAL A 29 5.71 1.23 -19.83
C VAL A 29 6.90 0.99 -20.75
N VAL A 30 8.08 0.93 -20.16
CA VAL A 30 9.35 0.56 -20.80
C VAL A 30 9.96 -0.61 -20.04
N ASP A 31 10.98 -1.25 -20.61
CA ASP A 31 11.67 -2.33 -19.92
C ASP A 31 12.19 -1.84 -18.55
N GLN A 32 12.01 -2.64 -17.52
CA GLN A 32 12.35 -2.34 -16.12
C GLN A 32 11.67 -1.08 -15.53
N ALA A 33 10.50 -0.70 -16.06
CA ALA A 33 9.73 0.41 -15.51
C ALA A 33 9.36 0.19 -14.04
N SER A 34 9.54 1.24 -13.23
CA SER A 34 9.17 1.26 -11.82
C SER A 34 8.52 2.57 -11.46
N PHE A 35 7.63 2.53 -10.47
CA PHE A 35 7.00 3.70 -9.91
C PHE A 35 6.85 3.55 -8.40
N ILE A 36 6.73 4.69 -7.74
CA ILE A 36 6.67 4.77 -6.29
C ILE A 36 5.29 5.28 -5.89
N ILE A 37 4.68 4.58 -4.94
CA ILE A 37 3.44 4.99 -4.28
C ILE A 37 3.80 5.42 -2.86
N HIS A 38 3.45 6.64 -2.49
CA HIS A 38 3.46 7.08 -1.10
C HIS A 38 2.09 6.78 -0.49
N VAL A 39 2.06 5.99 0.57
CA VAL A 39 0.86 5.70 1.35
C VAL A 39 0.98 6.41 2.69
N THR A 40 -0.06 7.15 3.07
CA THR A 40 -0.16 7.84 4.34
C THR A 40 -1.23 7.19 5.17
N LEU A 41 -0.88 6.73 6.37
CA LEU A 41 -1.82 6.18 7.34
C LEU A 41 -1.81 7.07 8.57
N GLN A 42 -2.94 7.68 8.89
CA GLN A 42 -3.11 8.52 10.06
C GLN A 42 -4.11 7.88 11.02
N ASN A 43 -3.85 7.93 12.32
CA ASN A 43 -4.85 7.60 13.34
C ASN A 43 -5.22 8.86 14.12
N LYS A 44 -6.48 9.30 14.00
CA LYS A 44 -7.03 10.46 14.72
C LYS A 44 -7.80 10.08 16.00
N GLY A 45 -7.93 8.78 16.27
CA GLY A 45 -8.59 8.22 17.45
C GLY A 45 -7.60 7.76 18.52
N ASP A 46 -8.04 6.82 19.36
CA ASP A 46 -7.18 6.11 20.32
C ASP A 46 -6.23 5.14 19.60
N ASP A 47 -5.31 4.51 20.35
CA ASP A 47 -4.39 3.49 19.82
C ASP A 47 -5.10 2.40 19.00
N SER A 48 -4.48 2.02 17.87
CA SER A 48 -4.97 0.97 16.99
C SER A 48 -4.02 -0.23 17.00
N PHE A 49 -4.54 -1.39 17.38
CA PHE A 49 -3.82 -2.65 17.46
C PHE A 49 -4.10 -3.52 16.24
N ASN A 50 -3.14 -4.35 15.82
CA ASN A 50 -3.26 -5.23 14.64
C ASN A 50 -3.60 -4.48 13.34
N THR A 51 -3.18 -3.22 13.24
CA THR A 51 -3.39 -2.41 12.05
C THR A 51 -2.61 -2.99 10.88
N SER A 52 -3.27 -3.22 9.76
CA SER A 52 -2.67 -3.71 8.52
C SER A 52 -3.08 -2.85 7.33
N VAL A 53 -2.20 -2.74 6.35
CA VAL A 53 -2.46 -2.07 5.07
C VAL A 53 -2.37 -3.13 3.99
N VAL A 54 -3.41 -3.24 3.17
CA VAL A 54 -3.48 -4.19 2.05
C VAL A 54 -3.40 -3.41 0.74
N LEU A 55 -2.40 -3.74 -0.08
CA LEU A 55 -2.25 -3.20 -1.43
C LEU A 55 -2.69 -4.25 -2.44
N LEU A 56 -3.74 -3.93 -3.21
CA LEU A 56 -4.17 -4.71 -4.37
C LEU A 56 -3.73 -3.98 -5.63
N TYR A 57 -3.10 -4.71 -6.56
CA TYR A 57 -2.60 -4.15 -7.81
C TYR A 57 -2.91 -5.10 -8.99
N PRO A 58 -3.08 -4.56 -10.21
CA PRO A 58 -3.34 -5.39 -11.39
C PRO A 58 -2.24 -6.42 -11.69
N PRO A 59 -2.55 -7.50 -12.44
CA PRO A 59 -1.55 -8.39 -13.00
C PRO A 59 -0.48 -7.62 -13.79
N GLY A 60 0.76 -8.12 -13.77
CA GLY A 60 1.89 -7.45 -14.43
C GLY A 60 2.57 -6.38 -13.59
N LEU A 61 2.21 -6.27 -12.31
CA LEU A 61 2.94 -5.48 -11.33
C LEU A 61 3.48 -6.39 -10.23
N SER A 62 4.59 -5.97 -9.60
CA SER A 62 5.12 -6.61 -8.41
C SER A 62 5.61 -5.58 -7.41
N LEU A 63 5.40 -5.86 -6.13
CA LEU A 63 6.00 -5.08 -5.05
C LEU A 63 7.47 -5.49 -4.92
N SER A 64 8.38 -4.51 -5.03
CA SER A 64 9.82 -4.75 -4.92
C SER A 64 10.37 -4.40 -3.55
N VAL A 65 10.08 -3.19 -3.03
CA VAL A 65 10.61 -2.69 -1.77
C VAL A 65 9.53 -1.92 -1.01
N PHE A 66 9.52 -2.10 0.30
CA PHE A 66 8.72 -1.34 1.26
C PHE A 66 9.65 -0.52 2.16
N LYS A 67 9.40 0.79 2.31
CA LYS A 67 10.16 1.67 3.22
C LYS A 67 9.23 2.56 4.04
N THR A 68 9.38 2.52 5.36
CA THR A 68 8.75 3.50 6.26
C THR A 68 9.63 4.74 6.34
N ILE A 69 9.10 5.91 5.99
CA ILE A 69 9.90 7.14 5.85
C ILE A 69 9.83 8.02 7.09
N LYS A 70 8.67 8.11 7.76
CA LYS A 70 8.52 8.89 8.99
C LYS A 70 7.46 8.28 9.91
N VAL A 71 7.82 8.14 11.18
CA VAL A 71 6.88 8.09 12.31
C VAL A 71 6.95 9.48 12.94
N GLN A 72 6.06 10.38 12.53
CA GLN A 72 6.12 11.76 13.02
C GLN A 72 5.46 11.82 14.39
N HIS A 73 6.28 11.83 15.44
CA HIS A 73 5.85 11.74 16.85
C HIS A 73 5.27 13.05 17.42
N SER A 74 5.07 14.08 16.59
CA SER A 74 4.57 15.39 17.01
C SER A 74 3.16 15.65 16.46
N PHE A 75 2.19 15.63 17.38
CA PHE A 75 0.79 16.08 17.31
C PHE A 75 -0.16 15.41 16.29
N THR A 76 0.32 14.69 15.29
CA THR A 76 -0.49 13.80 14.45
C THR A 76 0.28 12.52 14.18
N HIS A 77 -0.22 11.37 14.68
CA HIS A 77 0.35 10.06 14.41
C HIS A 77 0.09 9.69 12.94
N THR A 78 0.95 10.20 12.07
CA THR A 78 0.92 9.94 10.63
C THR A 78 2.12 9.08 10.27
N LEU A 79 1.84 7.90 9.74
CA LEU A 79 2.80 6.95 9.21
C LEU A 79 2.89 7.14 7.70
N LEU A 80 4.06 7.56 7.21
CA LEU A 80 4.32 7.64 5.77
C LEU A 80 5.11 6.41 5.30
N ILE A 81 4.56 5.71 4.33
CA ILE A 81 5.08 4.48 3.74
C ILE A 81 5.38 4.75 2.26
N SER A 82 6.49 4.23 1.75
CA SER A 82 6.80 4.21 0.32
C SER A 82 6.87 2.78 -0.20
N LEU A 83 6.05 2.52 -1.22
CA LEU A 83 5.93 1.25 -1.92
C LEU A 83 6.55 1.39 -3.31
N PHE A 84 7.57 0.57 -3.58
CA PHE A 84 8.25 0.54 -4.87
C PHE A 84 7.64 -0.57 -5.71
N ILE A 85 6.89 -0.21 -6.75
CA ILE A 85 6.21 -1.15 -7.65
C ILE A 85 6.99 -1.24 -8.96
N ARG A 86 7.19 -2.46 -9.44
CA ARG A 86 7.83 -2.75 -10.73
C ARG A 86 6.83 -3.36 -11.68
N LEU A 87 6.99 -3.07 -12.98
CA LEU A 87 6.36 -3.89 -14.00
C LEU A 87 7.01 -5.26 -14.01
N SER A 88 6.17 -6.27 -14.09
CA SER A 88 6.55 -7.68 -14.25
C SER A 88 5.97 -8.16 -15.57
N ALA A 89 6.71 -8.99 -16.30
CA ALA A 89 6.16 -9.62 -17.49
C ALA A 89 4.93 -10.45 -17.09
N VAL A 90 3.77 -10.13 -17.66
CA VAL A 90 2.63 -11.05 -17.64
C VAL A 90 2.96 -12.14 -18.65
N SER A 91 3.25 -13.35 -18.19
CA SER A 91 3.25 -14.50 -19.07
C SER A 91 1.80 -14.77 -19.44
N ASP A 92 1.37 -14.25 -20.58
CA ASP A 92 0.08 -14.58 -21.16
C ASP A 92 0.15 -16.05 -21.63
N SER A 93 -0.34 -16.97 -20.82
CA SER A 93 -0.71 -18.29 -21.33
C SER A 93 -2.03 -18.11 -22.06
N GLY A 94 -1.95 -17.61 -23.29
CA GLY A 94 -3.10 -17.47 -24.17
C GLY A 94 -3.89 -18.77 -24.17
N SER A 95 -5.15 -18.71 -23.77
CA SER A 95 -6.10 -19.75 -24.15
C SER A 95 -6.47 -19.44 -25.59
N ASP A 96 -6.10 -20.36 -26.47
CA ASP A 96 -6.50 -20.37 -27.88
C ASP A 96 -7.99 -20.04 -27.98
N CYS A 97 -8.31 -18.95 -28.67
CA CYS A 97 -9.62 -18.82 -29.28
C CYS A 97 -9.62 -19.74 -30.51
N ASP A 98 -9.86 -21.04 -30.31
CA ASP A 98 -10.13 -21.96 -31.41
C ASP A 98 -11.40 -21.49 -32.11
N SER A 99 -11.22 -20.96 -33.31
CA SER A 99 -12.27 -20.73 -34.28
C SER A 99 -12.79 -22.07 -34.80
N GLU A 100 -13.84 -22.59 -34.16
CA GLU A 100 -14.64 -23.69 -34.72
C GLU A 100 -15.31 -23.18 -36.01
N SER A 101 -14.83 -23.68 -37.14
CA SER A 101 -15.42 -23.48 -38.47
C SER A 101 -16.13 -24.76 -38.85
N ASP A 102 -17.46 -24.76 -38.80
CA ASP A 102 -18.35 -25.71 -39.48
C ASP A 102 -19.26 -24.96 -40.47
#